data_AF-A0A180FQV5-F1
#
_entry.id   AF-A0A180FQV5-F1
#
_cell.length_a   1.000
_cell.length_b   1.000
_cell.length_c   1.000
_cell.angle_alpha   90.00
_cell.angle_beta   90.00
_cell.angle_gamma   90.00
#
_symmetry.space_group_name_H-M   'P 1'
#
loop_
_entity.id
_entity.type
_entity.pdbx_description
1 polymer ?
#
loop_
_entity_poly.entity_id
_entity_poly.type
_entity_poly.pdbx_seq_one_letter_code
_entity_poly.pdbx_strand_id
1 'polypeptide(L)'
;MVTVNVAENNDLNPSSSTWEVAYPPQLTAVRNIYFFNSNENIYLRGILFAGRVEISSCFWEGFIQAVASCSSVYADGKTIKDCSFAYPRPSNPTGIIYAFDLSGLGDNLCFRENSVTSNIISIHGLKVSLSNGADICNNIINSNILIKDSKAINFSSNHCETVEKRNENGKLSTQLKITRSIVNILDNFFEKGSEPSIKILDEDIYNDLSTITLLNNAFMYYENEGDSSSYDISIDTQVSLKIINSFRYWVIRDLIGKMYPLGLSISDKLGNPFKNYNDYSYFLSTDGCVKTNLTVNRNHSIHTGSFESIVPMENDDVVWRKAAGSYTYTYQMICDINRNIQIIPTSSIGTMKLTKKGVLFVLYGNTTFENQILLRLIRQKDRDTVSEYVDIPLCGNRMLHDNGVSVHGFMWKSYTAPVPLSNPTIPVGAVEFSGDNCSVKKCLQTYYRKLASRRYYF
;
A
#
# COMPACT_ATOMS: atom_id res chain seq x y z
N MET A 1 -26.86 -34.19 -4.12
CA MET A 1 -27.18 -35.51 -4.71
C MET A 1 -27.33 -35.27 -6.20
N VAL A 2 -26.48 -35.86 -7.04
CA VAL A 2 -26.64 -35.76 -8.50
C VAL A 2 -27.70 -36.78 -8.88
N THR A 3 -28.87 -36.31 -9.31
CA THR A 3 -29.90 -37.18 -9.86
C THR A 3 -29.63 -37.29 -11.36
N VAL A 4 -29.30 -38.50 -11.82
CA VAL A 4 -29.17 -38.81 -13.24
C VAL A 4 -30.51 -39.38 -13.69
N ASN A 5 -31.25 -38.64 -14.51
CA ASN A 5 -32.45 -39.16 -15.13
C ASN A 5 -32.09 -39.77 -16.49
N VAL A 6 -32.57 -40.98 -16.73
CA VAL A 6 -32.63 -41.57 -18.06
C VAL A 6 -34.02 -41.25 -18.59
N ALA A 7 -34.13 -40.54 -19.72
CA ALA A 7 -35.42 -40.36 -20.36
C ALA A 7 -36.03 -41.74 -20.62
N GLU A 8 -37.27 -41.97 -20.19
CA GLU A 8 -38.01 -43.21 -20.46
C GLU A 8 -38.19 -43.36 -21.97
N ASN A 9 -37.22 -44.01 -22.61
CA ASN A 9 -37.46 -44.71 -23.87
C ASN A 9 -37.63 -46.18 -23.51
N ASN A 10 -38.73 -46.77 -23.98
CA ASN A 10 -39.16 -48.15 -23.72
C ASN A 10 -38.19 -49.26 -24.19
N ASP A 11 -36.95 -48.92 -24.53
CA ASP A 11 -35.89 -49.87 -24.87
C ASP A 11 -34.86 -49.96 -23.74
N LEU A 12 -34.87 -51.10 -23.05
CA LEU A 12 -34.02 -51.50 -21.92
C LEU A 12 -32.53 -51.66 -22.29
N ASN A 13 -32.04 -50.96 -23.31
CA ASN A 13 -30.64 -51.02 -23.73
C ASN A 13 -29.89 -49.73 -23.30
N PRO A 14 -29.02 -49.79 -22.27
CA PRO A 14 -28.28 -48.62 -21.76
C PRO A 14 -27.36 -47.98 -22.80
N SER A 15 -27.01 -48.71 -23.87
CA SER A 15 -26.13 -48.21 -24.94
C SER A 15 -26.84 -47.30 -25.96
N SER A 16 -28.17 -47.23 -25.95
CA SER A 16 -28.98 -46.39 -26.84
C SER A 16 -29.69 -45.22 -26.13
N SER A 17 -29.51 -45.05 -24.83
CA SER A 17 -30.11 -43.96 -24.05
C SER A 17 -29.39 -42.64 -24.31
N THR A 18 -30.15 -41.58 -24.59
CA THR A 18 -29.61 -40.21 -24.67
C THR A 18 -29.44 -39.70 -23.24
N TRP A 19 -28.20 -39.38 -22.85
CA TRP A 19 -27.91 -38.83 -21.54
C TRP A 19 -28.54 -37.43 -21.42
N GLU A 20 -29.47 -37.24 -20.50
CA GLU A 20 -29.85 -35.88 -20.09
C GLU A 20 -28.76 -35.32 -19.20
N VAL A 21 -28.04 -34.32 -19.70
CA VAL A 21 -27.17 -33.49 -18.88
C VAL A 21 -28.09 -32.64 -18.00
N ALA A 22 -28.36 -33.10 -16.79
CA ALA A 22 -29.01 -32.28 -15.79
C ALA A 22 -28.11 -31.06 -15.51
N TYR A 23 -28.62 -29.86 -15.76
CA TYR A 23 -27.96 -28.64 -15.28
C TYR A 23 -27.71 -28.79 -13.77
N PRO A 24 -26.53 -28.42 -13.25
CA PRO A 24 -26.31 -28.44 -11.81
C PRO A 24 -27.41 -27.63 -11.13
N PRO A 25 -27.87 -28.05 -9.93
CA PRO A 25 -28.90 -27.32 -9.19
C PRO A 25 -28.51 -25.84 -9.08
N GLN A 26 -29.50 -24.94 -9.19
CA GLN A 26 -29.27 -23.49 -9.28
C GLN A 26 -28.38 -22.93 -8.17
N LEU A 27 -28.32 -23.59 -7.00
CA LEU A 27 -27.44 -23.25 -5.90
C LEU A 27 -27.14 -24.50 -5.07
N THR A 28 -25.85 -24.75 -4.80
CA THR A 28 -25.42 -25.62 -3.69
C THR A 28 -25.04 -24.75 -2.50
N ALA A 29 -25.49 -25.08 -1.29
CA ALA A 29 -25.17 -24.32 -0.09
C ALA A 29 -24.54 -25.19 1.01
N VAL A 30 -23.47 -24.69 1.63
CA VAL A 30 -22.81 -25.29 2.80
C VAL A 30 -22.74 -24.24 3.90
N ARG A 31 -23.43 -24.47 5.02
CA ARG A 31 -23.59 -23.44 6.05
C ARG A 31 -23.43 -23.98 7.47
N ASN A 32 -22.88 -23.17 8.37
CA ASN A 32 -22.84 -23.44 9.82
C ASN A 32 -22.08 -24.72 10.20
N ILE A 33 -20.97 -25.00 9.52
CA ILE A 33 -20.16 -26.21 9.78
C ILE A 33 -18.79 -25.83 10.35
N TYR A 34 -18.42 -26.50 11.43
CA TYR A 34 -17.05 -26.50 11.93
C TYR A 34 -16.30 -27.72 11.41
N PHE A 35 -15.37 -27.48 10.48
CA PHE A 35 -14.47 -28.49 9.94
C PHE A 35 -13.21 -28.55 10.81
N PHE A 36 -13.02 -29.68 11.50
CA PHE A 36 -11.90 -29.88 12.41
C PHE A 36 -11.02 -31.06 11.97
N ASN A 37 -9.72 -30.81 11.79
CA ASN A 37 -8.73 -31.85 11.47
C ASN A 37 -7.82 -32.12 12.67
N SER A 38 -8.10 -33.23 13.37
CA SER A 38 -7.61 -33.46 14.72
C SER A 38 -6.18 -33.98 14.85
N ASN A 39 -5.55 -34.65 13.86
CA ASN A 39 -4.08 -34.89 13.80
C ASN A 39 -3.59 -35.85 12.69
N GLU A 40 -4.44 -36.57 11.94
CA GLU A 40 -3.95 -37.69 11.13
C GLU A 40 -3.45 -37.32 9.73
N ASN A 41 -3.96 -36.24 9.13
CA ASN A 41 -3.59 -35.85 7.76
C ASN A 41 -3.12 -34.40 7.69
N ILE A 42 -1.81 -34.19 7.59
CA ILE A 42 -1.20 -32.86 7.48
C ILE A 42 -1.45 -32.16 6.14
N TYR A 43 -2.06 -32.84 5.16
CA TYR A 43 -2.37 -32.30 3.84
C TYR A 43 -3.88 -32.19 3.55
N LEU A 44 -4.72 -32.28 4.59
CA LEU A 44 -6.17 -32.31 4.39
C LEU A 44 -6.69 -30.98 3.81
N ARG A 45 -7.53 -31.12 2.78
CA ARG A 45 -8.26 -30.03 2.12
C ARG A 45 -9.75 -30.15 2.40
N GLY A 46 -10.43 -29.01 2.45
CA GLY A 46 -11.86 -28.92 2.74
C GLY A 46 -12.71 -29.18 1.50
N ILE A 47 -13.36 -28.14 1.00
CA ILE A 47 -14.39 -28.24 -0.04
C ILE A 47 -13.78 -28.00 -1.42
N LEU A 48 -14.05 -28.91 -2.36
CA LEU A 48 -13.91 -28.67 -3.79
C LEU A 48 -15.31 -28.51 -4.40
N PHE A 49 -15.54 -27.45 -5.17
CA PHE A 49 -16.83 -27.23 -5.82
C PHE A 49 -16.70 -26.88 -7.31
N ALA A 50 -17.79 -27.09 -8.05
CA ALA A 50 -17.97 -26.64 -9.43
C ALA A 50 -19.38 -26.06 -9.59
N GLY A 51 -19.52 -25.01 -10.39
CA GLY A 51 -20.78 -24.27 -10.55
C GLY A 51 -21.09 -23.32 -9.38
N ARG A 52 -22.35 -22.88 -9.31
CA ARG A 52 -22.82 -21.88 -8.33
C ARG A 52 -22.89 -22.45 -6.92
N VAL A 53 -22.24 -21.76 -5.97
CA VAL A 53 -22.15 -22.19 -4.56
C VAL A 53 -22.33 -21.02 -3.60
N GLU A 54 -22.92 -21.30 -2.45
CA GLU A 54 -22.83 -20.46 -1.25
C GLU A 54 -22.17 -21.25 -0.12
N ILE A 55 -21.10 -20.72 0.46
CA ILE A 55 -20.46 -21.27 1.64
C ILE A 55 -20.48 -20.17 2.70
N SER A 56 -21.17 -20.40 3.82
CA SER A 56 -21.35 -19.35 4.81
C SER A 56 -21.23 -19.82 6.25
N SER A 57 -20.65 -18.98 7.12
CA SER A 57 -20.60 -19.25 8.56
C SER A 57 -19.91 -20.58 8.89
N CYS A 58 -18.87 -20.91 8.12
CA CYS A 58 -18.09 -22.14 8.29
C CYS A 58 -16.70 -21.82 8.84
N PHE A 59 -16.14 -22.72 9.64
CA PHE A 59 -14.80 -22.58 10.21
C PHE A 59 -13.94 -23.79 9.86
N TRP A 60 -12.71 -23.57 9.39
CA TRP A 60 -11.72 -24.62 9.13
C TRP A 60 -10.54 -24.47 10.07
N GLU A 61 -10.30 -25.52 10.86
CA GLU A 61 -9.15 -25.65 11.74
C GLU A 61 -8.30 -26.87 11.36
N GLY A 62 -6.99 -26.65 11.18
CA GLY A 62 -6.05 -27.73 10.86
C GLY A 62 -6.07 -28.18 9.40
N PHE A 63 -6.63 -27.40 8.47
CA PHE A 63 -6.61 -27.68 7.03
C PHE A 63 -5.49 -26.90 6.33
N ILE A 64 -5.04 -27.40 5.18
CA ILE A 64 -4.10 -26.64 4.32
C ILE A 64 -4.84 -25.79 3.28
N GLN A 65 -6.14 -26.07 3.05
CA GLN A 65 -7.03 -25.37 2.13
C GLN A 65 -8.46 -25.55 2.62
N ALA A 66 -9.21 -24.46 2.80
CA ALA A 66 -10.62 -24.49 3.16
C ALA A 66 -11.50 -24.78 1.94
N VAL A 67 -11.32 -24.00 0.87
CA VAL A 67 -12.19 -24.02 -0.30
C VAL A 67 -11.36 -23.89 -1.57
N ALA A 68 -11.67 -24.73 -2.55
CA ALA A 68 -11.18 -24.61 -3.92
C ALA A 68 -12.34 -24.70 -4.93
N SER A 69 -12.29 -23.88 -5.96
CA SER A 69 -13.09 -24.09 -7.17
C SER A 69 -12.37 -25.01 -8.15
N CYS A 70 -13.14 -25.80 -8.89
CA CYS A 70 -12.65 -26.53 -10.04
C CYS A 70 -12.37 -25.54 -11.18
N SER A 71 -11.11 -25.14 -11.34
CA SER A 71 -10.71 -24.03 -12.24
C SER A 71 -10.95 -24.29 -13.73
N SER A 72 -11.10 -25.56 -14.13
CA SER A 72 -11.43 -25.96 -15.50
C SER A 72 -12.91 -25.80 -15.86
N VAL A 73 -13.75 -25.48 -14.88
CA VAL A 73 -15.21 -25.37 -15.07
C VAL A 73 -15.65 -23.94 -14.87
N TYR A 74 -16.46 -23.44 -15.80
CA TYR A 74 -17.10 -22.14 -15.68
C TYR A 74 -18.10 -22.13 -14.50
N ALA A 75 -17.99 -21.14 -13.60
CA ALA A 75 -18.77 -21.11 -12.37
C ALA A 75 -19.13 -19.68 -11.94
N ASP A 76 -20.39 -19.31 -12.14
CA ASP A 76 -20.93 -18.03 -11.69
C ASP A 76 -21.45 -18.08 -10.25
N GLY A 77 -21.55 -16.90 -9.62
CA GLY A 77 -22.28 -16.75 -8.37
C GLY A 77 -21.60 -17.42 -7.17
N LYS A 78 -20.26 -17.49 -7.18
CA LYS A 78 -19.44 -18.03 -6.08
C LYS A 78 -19.55 -17.11 -4.87
N THR A 79 -20.25 -17.54 -3.81
CA THR A 79 -20.41 -16.73 -2.59
C THR A 79 -19.76 -17.41 -1.40
N ILE A 80 -18.75 -16.77 -0.82
CA ILE A 80 -18.09 -17.19 0.43
C ILE A 80 -18.23 -16.05 1.44
N LYS A 81 -18.94 -16.27 2.54
CA LYS A 81 -19.18 -15.22 3.53
C LYS A 81 -19.12 -15.70 4.97
N ASP A 82 -18.76 -14.81 5.89
CA ASP A 82 -18.76 -15.11 7.34
C ASP A 82 -17.92 -16.36 7.69
N CYS A 83 -16.95 -16.73 6.87
CA CYS A 83 -16.14 -17.94 7.08
C CYS A 83 -14.83 -17.60 7.78
N SER A 84 -14.26 -18.58 8.48
CA SER A 84 -12.97 -18.44 9.13
C SER A 84 -12.02 -19.58 8.75
N PHE A 85 -10.74 -19.26 8.56
CA PHE A 85 -9.66 -20.22 8.36
C PHE A 85 -8.52 -19.88 9.30
N ALA A 86 -8.15 -20.82 10.16
CA ALA A 86 -7.10 -20.62 11.14
C ALA A 86 -6.35 -21.92 11.45
N TYR A 87 -5.18 -21.76 12.08
CA TYR A 87 -4.34 -22.85 12.57
C TYR A 87 -4.07 -23.95 11.51
N PRO A 88 -3.59 -23.57 10.31
CA PRO A 88 -3.24 -24.57 9.31
C PRO A 88 -2.16 -25.50 9.85
N ARG A 89 -2.21 -26.78 9.45
CA ARG A 89 -1.21 -27.76 9.89
C ARG A 89 0.14 -27.47 9.26
N PRO A 90 1.24 -27.50 10.05
CA PRO A 90 2.60 -27.44 9.52
C PRO A 90 2.78 -28.50 8.44
N SER A 91 2.92 -28.06 7.21
CA SER A 91 3.07 -28.91 6.04
C SER A 91 3.98 -28.19 5.05
N ASN A 92 4.71 -28.98 4.25
CA ASN A 92 5.52 -28.48 3.15
C ASN A 92 4.88 -28.92 1.84
N PRO A 93 3.71 -28.37 1.47
CA PRO A 93 3.13 -28.68 0.18
C PRO A 93 4.13 -28.30 -0.92
N THR A 94 4.08 -29.05 -2.02
CA THR A 94 4.80 -28.69 -3.25
C THR A 94 4.22 -27.39 -3.81
N GLY A 95 4.89 -26.28 -3.51
CA GLY A 95 4.49 -24.95 -3.97
C GLY A 95 3.55 -24.22 -3.00
N ILE A 96 2.90 -23.18 -3.52
CA ILE A 96 1.99 -22.31 -2.76
C ILE A 96 0.56 -22.82 -2.88
N ILE A 97 -0.12 -22.96 -1.75
CA ILE A 97 -1.56 -23.26 -1.65
C ILE A 97 -2.28 -22.04 -1.08
N TYR A 98 -3.52 -21.79 -1.51
CA TYR A 98 -4.36 -20.75 -0.94
C TYR A 98 -5.48 -21.38 -0.11
N ALA A 99 -5.72 -20.83 1.09
CA ALA A 99 -6.81 -21.25 1.96
C ALA A 99 -8.15 -21.19 1.20
N PHE A 100 -8.34 -20.12 0.43
CA PHE A 100 -9.45 -19.97 -0.52
C PHE A 100 -8.87 -19.78 -1.92
N ASP A 101 -8.94 -20.82 -2.76
CA ASP A 101 -8.62 -20.73 -4.19
C ASP A 101 -9.93 -20.67 -4.99
N LEU A 102 -10.31 -19.47 -5.42
CA LEU A 102 -11.57 -19.22 -6.15
C LEU A 102 -11.34 -19.06 -7.66
N SER A 103 -10.26 -19.64 -8.18
CA SER A 103 -9.86 -19.58 -9.59
C SER A 103 -10.86 -20.19 -10.57
N GLY A 104 -10.71 -19.83 -11.84
CA GLY A 104 -11.51 -20.37 -12.95
C GLY A 104 -12.59 -19.40 -13.38
N LEU A 105 -12.93 -19.49 -14.67
CA LEU A 105 -13.84 -18.58 -15.34
C LEU A 105 -15.19 -18.50 -14.63
N GLY A 106 -15.76 -17.31 -14.57
CA GLY A 106 -17.08 -17.06 -14.02
C GLY A 106 -17.22 -15.67 -13.44
N ASP A 107 -18.47 -15.30 -13.25
CA ASP A 107 -18.88 -13.95 -12.91
C ASP A 107 -19.59 -13.91 -11.56
N ASN A 108 -19.77 -12.71 -11.00
CA ASN A 108 -20.50 -12.50 -9.75
C ASN A 108 -19.92 -13.27 -8.55
N LEU A 109 -18.60 -13.15 -8.34
CA LEU A 109 -17.93 -13.69 -7.15
C LEU A 109 -18.13 -12.74 -5.96
N CYS A 110 -18.43 -13.29 -4.78
CA CYS A 110 -18.54 -12.56 -3.53
C CYS A 110 -17.68 -13.26 -2.45
N PHE A 111 -16.69 -12.56 -1.91
CA PHE A 111 -15.87 -13.00 -0.79
C PHE A 111 -15.90 -11.94 0.31
N ARG A 112 -16.76 -12.11 1.32
CA ARG A 112 -16.97 -11.05 2.31
C ARG A 112 -17.07 -11.50 3.75
N GLU A 113 -16.74 -10.62 4.69
CA GLU A 113 -16.92 -10.88 6.12
C GLU A 113 -16.13 -12.11 6.62
N ASN A 114 -15.06 -12.50 5.91
CA ASN A 114 -14.26 -13.66 6.26
C ASN A 114 -13.05 -13.28 7.12
N SER A 115 -12.56 -14.22 7.93
CA SER A 115 -11.30 -14.11 8.66
C SER A 115 -10.32 -15.19 8.20
N VAL A 116 -9.17 -14.80 7.68
CA VAL A 116 -8.18 -15.73 7.10
C VAL A 116 -6.82 -15.47 7.73
N THR A 117 -6.32 -16.43 8.48
CA THR A 117 -5.00 -16.34 9.10
C THR A 117 -4.18 -17.59 8.78
N SER A 118 -2.96 -17.38 8.30
CA SER A 118 -1.99 -18.45 8.10
C SER A 118 -0.62 -17.99 8.54
N ASN A 119 0.03 -18.77 9.40
CA ASN A 119 1.42 -18.57 9.81
C ASN A 119 2.41 -19.47 9.04
N ILE A 120 1.94 -20.13 7.97
CA ILE A 120 2.73 -21.06 7.16
C ILE A 120 3.02 -20.41 5.82
N ILE A 121 4.31 -20.28 5.49
CA ILE A 121 4.83 -19.54 4.31
C ILE A 121 4.20 -20.03 3.00
N SER A 122 4.00 -21.34 2.87
CA SER A 122 3.45 -21.99 1.68
C SER A 122 1.92 -21.97 1.63
N ILE A 123 1.24 -21.44 2.64
CA ILE A 123 -0.22 -21.35 2.71
C ILE A 123 -0.62 -19.88 2.76
N HIS A 124 -1.10 -19.39 1.62
CA HIS A 124 -1.61 -18.04 1.41
C HIS A 124 -3.12 -17.96 1.72
N GLY A 125 -3.68 -16.76 1.76
CA GLY A 125 -5.07 -16.53 2.16
C GLY A 125 -6.05 -16.73 1.02
N LEU A 126 -5.98 -15.87 0.02
CA LEU A 126 -6.98 -15.80 -1.05
C LEU A 126 -6.34 -15.72 -2.42
N LYS A 127 -6.83 -16.56 -3.35
CA LYS A 127 -6.55 -16.42 -4.78
C LYS A 127 -7.86 -16.24 -5.52
N VAL A 128 -7.94 -15.16 -6.29
CA VAL A 128 -8.99 -14.93 -7.29
C VAL A 128 -8.30 -14.86 -8.64
N SER A 129 -8.71 -15.74 -9.55
CA SER A 129 -8.22 -15.66 -10.92
C SER A 129 -9.26 -16.03 -11.95
N LEU A 130 -9.15 -15.41 -13.13
CA LEU A 130 -10.09 -15.58 -14.24
C LEU A 130 -11.54 -15.19 -13.87
N SER A 131 -11.73 -14.20 -12.99
CA SER A 131 -13.07 -13.75 -12.60
C SER A 131 -13.45 -12.44 -13.30
N ASN A 132 -14.68 -12.35 -13.81
CA ASN A 132 -15.23 -11.08 -14.32
C ASN A 132 -16.38 -10.61 -13.44
N GLY A 133 -16.14 -9.56 -12.65
CA GLY A 133 -17.08 -9.11 -11.64
C GLY A 133 -16.90 -9.90 -10.34
N ALA A 134 -16.21 -9.28 -9.39
CA ALA A 134 -16.09 -9.81 -8.04
C ALA A 134 -16.12 -8.69 -7.00
N ASP A 135 -16.68 -9.01 -5.84
CA ASP A 135 -16.64 -8.16 -4.65
C ASP A 135 -15.93 -8.90 -3.50
N ILE A 136 -14.81 -8.34 -3.06
CA ILE A 136 -13.96 -8.87 -2.00
C ILE A 136 -13.94 -7.82 -0.89
N CYS A 137 -14.79 -7.98 0.14
CA CYS A 137 -15.02 -6.89 1.07
C CYS A 137 -15.20 -7.28 2.54
N ASN A 138 -14.86 -6.35 3.46
CA ASN A 138 -15.04 -6.52 4.90
C ASN A 138 -14.33 -7.76 5.48
N ASN A 139 -13.23 -8.21 4.87
CA ASN A 139 -12.48 -9.36 5.37
C ASN A 139 -11.33 -8.92 6.28
N ILE A 140 -10.94 -9.78 7.21
CA ILE A 140 -9.65 -9.73 7.90
C ILE A 140 -8.77 -10.79 7.27
N ILE A 141 -7.70 -10.38 6.58
CA ILE A 141 -6.80 -11.30 5.87
C ILE A 141 -5.38 -11.07 6.33
N ASN A 142 -4.95 -11.93 7.24
CA ASN A 142 -3.60 -11.99 7.78
C ASN A 142 -2.84 -13.06 6.99
N SER A 143 -2.70 -12.83 5.69
CA SER A 143 -2.02 -13.70 4.74
C SER A 143 -1.92 -13.03 3.36
N ASN A 144 -1.27 -13.71 2.41
CA ASN A 144 -1.08 -13.23 1.05
C ASN A 144 -2.34 -13.41 0.19
N ILE A 145 -2.60 -12.42 -0.66
CA ILE A 145 -3.72 -12.37 -1.59
C ILE A 145 -3.16 -12.25 -3.01
N LEU A 146 -3.74 -13.01 -3.94
CA LEU A 146 -3.46 -12.92 -5.36
C LEU A 146 -4.75 -12.63 -6.14
N ILE A 147 -4.76 -11.53 -6.88
CA ILE A 147 -5.76 -11.24 -7.91
C ILE A 147 -5.06 -11.29 -9.27
N LYS A 148 -5.46 -12.24 -10.12
CA LYS A 148 -4.77 -12.50 -11.38
C LYS A 148 -5.76 -12.67 -12.54
N ASP A 149 -5.42 -12.14 -13.71
CA ASP A 149 -6.18 -12.34 -14.95
C ASP A 149 -7.69 -12.06 -14.79
N SER A 150 -8.05 -11.05 -13.98
CA SER A 150 -9.43 -10.81 -13.55
C SER A 150 -9.87 -9.37 -13.89
N LYS A 151 -11.17 -9.15 -14.10
CA LYS A 151 -11.71 -7.88 -14.59
C LYS A 151 -12.89 -7.44 -13.71
N ALA A 152 -13.03 -6.13 -13.53
CA ALA A 152 -14.09 -5.53 -12.72
C ALA A 152 -14.13 -6.07 -11.28
N ILE A 153 -12.99 -6.05 -10.60
CA ILE A 153 -12.87 -6.52 -9.21
C ILE A 153 -12.93 -5.33 -8.25
N ASN A 154 -13.80 -5.41 -7.25
CA ASN A 154 -13.78 -4.52 -6.10
C ASN A 154 -13.10 -5.23 -4.93
N PHE A 155 -12.09 -4.58 -4.36
CA PHE A 155 -11.39 -5.01 -3.16
C PHE A 155 -11.54 -3.89 -2.12
N SER A 156 -12.51 -4.01 -1.22
CA SER A 156 -12.93 -2.88 -0.40
C SER A 156 -13.09 -3.16 1.09
N SER A 157 -12.71 -2.20 1.94
CA SER A 157 -12.92 -2.27 3.39
C SER A 157 -12.33 -3.52 4.05
N ASN A 158 -11.27 -4.08 3.47
CA ASN A 158 -10.54 -5.20 4.06
C ASN A 158 -9.48 -4.69 5.03
N HIS A 159 -9.24 -5.49 6.07
CA HIS A 159 -8.10 -5.36 6.96
C HIS A 159 -7.05 -6.38 6.53
N CYS A 160 -5.93 -5.90 5.99
CA CYS A 160 -4.82 -6.72 5.54
C CYS A 160 -3.59 -6.52 6.44
N GLU A 161 -3.30 -7.49 7.29
CA GLU A 161 -2.10 -7.48 8.12
C GLU A 161 -1.01 -8.35 7.51
N THR A 162 0.24 -7.97 7.77
CA THR A 162 1.37 -8.85 7.46
C THR A 162 1.42 -9.97 8.49
N VAL A 163 1.76 -11.19 8.06
CA VAL A 163 2.06 -12.27 8.99
C VAL A 163 3.46 -12.02 9.52
N GLU A 164 3.58 -11.28 10.62
CA GLU A 164 4.88 -11.00 11.20
C GLU A 164 5.54 -12.26 11.78
N LYS A 165 6.79 -12.46 11.34
CA LYS A 165 7.82 -13.40 11.81
C LYS A 165 7.73 -14.80 11.17
N ARG A 166 8.84 -15.16 10.48
CA ARG A 166 9.27 -16.52 10.05
C ARG A 166 9.00 -16.85 8.58
N ASN A 167 9.82 -16.30 7.68
CA ASN A 167 10.46 -17.21 6.74
C ASN A 167 11.93 -17.40 7.12
N GLU A 168 12.46 -18.54 6.71
CA GLU A 168 13.84 -19.01 6.90
C GLU A 168 14.92 -18.04 6.37
N ASN A 169 14.51 -17.02 5.59
CA ASN A 169 15.38 -15.99 5.01
C ASN A 169 15.05 -14.54 5.49
N GLY A 170 14.17 -14.35 6.47
CA GLY A 170 13.91 -13.07 7.14
C GLY A 170 13.15 -11.98 6.33
N LYS A 171 12.47 -12.30 5.23
CA LYS A 171 11.77 -11.32 4.37
C LYS A 171 10.24 -11.49 4.43
N LEU A 172 9.51 -10.47 4.89
CA LEU A 172 8.04 -10.54 5.06
C LEU A 172 7.31 -10.57 3.70
N SER A 173 6.02 -10.92 3.74
CA SER A 173 5.23 -11.20 2.54
C SER A 173 4.36 -10.00 2.14
N THR A 174 4.19 -9.76 0.84
CA THR A 174 3.30 -8.70 0.30
C THR A 174 1.85 -9.10 0.46
N GLN A 175 1.02 -8.27 1.11
CA GLN A 175 -0.38 -8.61 1.34
C GLN A 175 -1.18 -8.81 0.05
N LEU A 176 -1.08 -7.89 -0.91
CA LEU A 176 -1.87 -7.94 -2.15
C LEU A 176 -0.98 -7.94 -3.39
N LYS A 177 -0.96 -9.06 -4.13
CA LYS A 177 -0.36 -9.14 -5.46
C LYS A 177 -1.46 -9.07 -6.52
N ILE A 178 -1.26 -8.20 -7.50
CA ILE A 178 -2.16 -8.04 -8.65
C ILE A 178 -1.38 -8.23 -9.94
N THR A 179 -1.93 -9.04 -10.84
CA THR A 179 -1.33 -9.31 -12.15
C THR A 179 -2.42 -9.28 -13.22
N ARG A 180 -2.18 -8.51 -14.30
CA ARG A 180 -3.03 -8.43 -15.51
C ARG A 180 -4.53 -8.26 -15.22
N SER A 181 -4.86 -7.38 -14.28
CA SER A 181 -6.22 -7.25 -13.76
C SER A 181 -6.74 -5.82 -13.76
N ILE A 182 -8.08 -5.68 -13.74
CA ILE A 182 -8.76 -4.40 -13.51
C ILE A 182 -9.37 -4.44 -12.10
N VAL A 183 -8.82 -3.64 -11.17
CA VAL A 183 -9.15 -3.71 -9.74
C VAL A 183 -9.35 -2.31 -9.15
N ASN A 184 -10.46 -2.14 -8.44
CA ASN A 184 -10.71 -1.01 -7.56
C ASN A 184 -10.36 -1.42 -6.12
N ILE A 185 -9.42 -0.71 -5.50
CA ILE A 185 -8.93 -0.95 -4.15
C ILE A 185 -9.42 0.22 -3.30
N LEU A 186 -10.43 0.00 -2.46
CA LEU A 186 -11.21 1.07 -1.84
C LEU A 186 -11.25 0.94 -0.31
N ASP A 187 -10.96 2.00 0.44
CA ASP A 187 -11.17 2.07 1.89
C ASP A 187 -10.53 0.91 2.69
N ASN A 188 -9.42 0.33 2.21
CA ASN A 188 -8.75 -0.78 2.90
C ASN A 188 -7.74 -0.27 3.93
N PHE A 189 -7.51 -1.10 4.93
CA PHE A 189 -6.45 -0.96 5.92
C PHE A 189 -5.32 -1.94 5.57
N PHE A 190 -4.12 -1.42 5.36
CA PHE A 190 -2.91 -2.22 5.16
C PHE A 190 -1.92 -1.95 6.28
N GLU A 191 -1.60 -2.96 7.09
CA GLU A 191 -0.47 -2.86 8.01
C GLU A 191 0.86 -2.94 7.24
N LYS A 192 1.79 -2.00 7.43
CA LYS A 192 3.04 -2.02 6.68
C LYS A 192 4.04 -3.00 7.28
N GLY A 193 4.33 -4.08 6.55
CA GLY A 193 5.46 -4.97 6.82
C GLY A 193 6.75 -4.56 6.10
N SER A 194 7.75 -5.46 6.06
CA SER A 194 9.07 -5.20 5.46
C SER A 194 9.10 -5.19 3.93
N GLU A 195 8.00 -5.57 3.29
CA GLU A 195 7.78 -5.46 1.85
C GLU A 195 6.67 -4.45 1.53
N PRO A 196 6.61 -3.92 0.29
CA PRO A 196 5.47 -3.13 -0.16
C PRO A 196 4.17 -3.92 0.00
N SER A 197 3.13 -3.27 0.55
CA SER A 197 1.85 -3.91 0.87
C SER A 197 1.10 -4.36 -0.38
N ILE A 198 1.28 -3.62 -1.49
CA ILE A 198 0.69 -3.93 -2.79
C ILE A 198 1.80 -4.08 -3.83
N LYS A 199 1.76 -5.18 -4.60
CA LYS A 199 2.61 -5.38 -5.78
C LYS A 199 1.73 -5.52 -7.02
N ILE A 200 1.90 -4.63 -7.98
CA ILE A 200 1.20 -4.65 -9.27
C ILE A 200 2.26 -4.99 -10.32
N LEU A 201 2.42 -6.28 -10.57
CA LEU A 201 3.55 -6.81 -11.35
C LEU A 201 3.06 -7.91 -12.29
N ASP A 202 3.51 -7.85 -13.53
CA ASP A 202 3.50 -8.93 -14.50
C ASP A 202 4.90 -9.53 -14.63
N GLU A 203 5.04 -10.80 -14.24
CA GLU A 203 6.29 -11.56 -14.34
C GLU A 203 6.38 -12.32 -15.67
N ASP A 204 5.29 -12.35 -16.46
CA ASP A 204 5.24 -13.05 -17.73
C ASP A 204 5.71 -12.16 -18.90
N ILE A 205 6.09 -12.80 -20.00
CA ILE A 205 6.61 -12.14 -21.22
C ILE A 205 5.54 -11.37 -22.02
N TYR A 206 4.27 -11.55 -21.69
CA TYR A 206 3.14 -11.02 -22.47
C TYR A 206 2.96 -9.51 -22.31
N ASN A 207 3.54 -8.92 -21.25
CA ASN A 207 3.59 -7.48 -21.04
C ASN A 207 2.18 -6.86 -20.97
N ASP A 208 1.24 -7.52 -20.30
CA ASP A 208 -0.17 -7.11 -20.26
C ASP A 208 -0.42 -6.07 -19.16
N LEU A 209 -1.40 -5.21 -19.39
CA LEU A 209 -1.70 -4.07 -18.52
C LEU A 209 -2.51 -4.46 -17.28
N SER A 210 -2.08 -3.99 -16.11
CA SER A 210 -2.95 -3.87 -14.93
C SER A 210 -3.54 -2.47 -14.83
N THR A 211 -4.85 -2.34 -14.66
CA THR A 211 -5.55 -1.05 -14.46
C THR A 211 -6.11 -0.99 -13.05
N ILE A 212 -5.57 -0.11 -12.22
CA ILE A 212 -5.81 -0.10 -10.79
C ILE A 212 -6.28 1.29 -10.35
N THR A 213 -7.30 1.33 -9.52
CA THR A 213 -7.72 2.54 -8.81
C THR A 213 -7.55 2.32 -7.31
N LEU A 214 -6.77 3.16 -6.64
CA LEU A 214 -6.75 3.26 -5.18
C LEU A 214 -7.58 4.47 -4.77
N LEU A 215 -8.53 4.24 -3.87
CA LEU A 215 -9.34 5.29 -3.26
C LEU A 215 -9.37 5.10 -1.75
N ASN A 216 -9.02 6.15 -0.99
CA ASN A 216 -9.17 6.20 0.47
C ASN A 216 -8.47 5.07 1.25
N ASN A 217 -7.41 4.47 0.72
CA ASN A 217 -6.71 3.40 1.44
C ASN A 217 -5.76 3.96 2.50
N ALA A 218 -5.67 3.25 3.62
CA ALA A 218 -4.79 3.57 4.72
C ALA A 218 -3.64 2.57 4.83
N PHE A 219 -2.40 3.05 4.70
CA PHE A 219 -1.19 2.27 4.89
C PHE A 219 -0.58 2.61 6.26
N MET A 220 -0.73 1.70 7.21
CA MET A 220 -0.44 1.95 8.61
C MET A 220 1.00 1.57 8.94
N TYR A 221 1.81 2.57 9.25
CA TYR A 221 3.16 2.40 9.77
C TYR A 221 3.11 2.41 11.30
N TYR A 222 3.34 1.26 11.93
CA TYR A 222 3.40 1.14 13.37
C TYR A 222 4.81 1.46 13.89
N GLU A 223 4.90 2.51 14.69
CA GLU A 223 6.15 2.86 15.36
C GLU A 223 6.56 1.76 16.35
N ASN A 224 7.85 1.45 16.40
CA ASN A 224 8.42 0.39 17.24
C ASN A 224 8.08 -1.06 16.85
N GLU A 225 7.35 -1.27 15.75
CA GLU A 225 6.95 -2.61 15.30
C GLU A 225 7.72 -3.01 14.04
N GLY A 226 8.89 -3.62 14.26
CA GLY A 226 9.69 -4.26 13.21
C GLY A 226 10.36 -3.33 12.19
N ASP A 227 10.87 -3.96 11.13
CA ASP A 227 11.36 -3.28 9.93
C ASP A 227 10.20 -3.14 8.94
N SER A 228 9.84 -1.91 8.59
CA SER A 228 8.84 -1.66 7.54
C SER A 228 9.50 -1.25 6.23
N SER A 229 8.90 -1.65 5.12
CA SER A 229 9.32 -1.21 3.80
C SER A 229 9.20 0.31 3.69
N SER A 230 10.24 0.93 3.11
CA SER A 230 10.20 2.34 2.74
C SER A 230 9.14 2.65 1.68
N TYR A 231 8.63 1.62 0.99
CA TYR A 231 7.63 1.74 -0.06
C TYR A 231 6.30 1.13 0.37
N ASP A 232 5.21 1.69 -0.12
CA ASP A 232 3.83 1.23 0.12
C ASP A 232 3.36 0.33 -1.03
N ILE A 233 3.79 0.67 -2.26
CA ILE A 233 3.41 0.00 -3.49
C ILE A 233 4.66 -0.30 -4.33
N SER A 234 4.67 -1.40 -5.06
CA SER A 234 5.63 -1.66 -6.14
C SER A 234 4.91 -1.91 -7.45
N ILE A 235 5.46 -1.35 -8.53
CA ILE A 235 4.88 -1.41 -9.88
C ILE A 235 5.92 -1.76 -10.94
N ASP A 236 5.44 -2.28 -12.06
CA ASP A 236 6.21 -2.39 -13.30
C ASP A 236 5.83 -1.29 -14.31
N THR A 237 6.30 -1.42 -15.56
CA THR A 237 6.00 -0.46 -16.63
C THR A 237 4.61 -0.64 -17.25
N GLN A 238 3.92 -1.76 -16.95
CA GLN A 238 2.64 -2.18 -17.51
C GLN A 238 1.51 -1.96 -16.51
N VAL A 239 1.47 -0.75 -15.95
CA VAL A 239 0.42 -0.33 -15.02
C VAL A 239 -0.24 0.97 -15.48
N SER A 240 -1.56 1.04 -15.30
CA SER A 240 -2.33 2.27 -15.26
C SER A 240 -2.89 2.42 -13.85
N LEU A 241 -2.30 3.30 -13.05
CA LEU A 241 -2.58 3.45 -11.63
C LEU A 241 -3.20 4.82 -11.35
N LYS A 242 -4.42 4.85 -10.84
CA LYS A 242 -5.06 6.04 -10.28
C LYS A 242 -4.97 5.98 -8.76
N ILE A 243 -4.54 7.07 -8.11
CA ILE A 243 -4.44 7.16 -6.65
C ILE A 243 -5.26 8.37 -6.20
N ILE A 244 -6.18 8.15 -5.28
CA ILE A 244 -7.06 9.18 -4.75
C ILE A 244 -7.14 9.02 -3.22
N ASN A 245 -6.83 10.09 -2.48
CA ASN A 245 -6.87 10.14 -1.02
C ASN A 245 -6.29 8.90 -0.30
N SER A 246 -5.22 8.32 -0.84
CA SER A 246 -4.59 7.13 -0.27
C SER A 246 -3.25 7.51 0.32
N PHE A 247 -3.08 7.26 1.61
CA PHE A 247 -2.00 7.84 2.40
C PHE A 247 -1.34 6.79 3.29
N ARG A 248 -0.08 7.08 3.64
CA ARG A 248 0.59 6.45 4.77
C ARG A 248 0.18 7.18 6.04
N TYR A 249 -0.11 6.43 7.09
CA TYR A 249 -0.39 6.97 8.42
C TYR A 249 0.63 6.43 9.41
N TRP A 250 1.17 7.32 10.23
CA TRP A 250 1.94 6.91 11.40
C TRP A 250 1.01 6.57 12.55
N VAL A 251 1.29 5.46 13.23
CA VAL A 251 0.47 4.92 14.32
C VAL A 251 1.38 4.50 15.46
N ILE A 252 0.95 4.78 16.70
CA ILE A 252 1.40 4.05 17.88
C ILE A 252 0.26 3.15 18.33
N ARG A 253 0.60 1.95 18.82
CA ARG A 253 -0.34 1.06 19.49
C ARG A 253 -1.15 1.83 20.55
N ASP A 254 -2.45 1.58 20.59
CA ASP A 254 -3.40 2.24 21.50
C ASP A 254 -3.70 3.74 21.24
N LEU A 255 -3.11 4.36 20.20
CA LEU A 255 -3.41 5.75 19.77
C LEU A 255 -3.97 5.83 18.34
N ILE A 256 -4.79 4.85 17.95
CA ILE A 256 -5.29 4.69 16.57
C ILE A 256 -6.13 5.87 16.05
N GLY A 257 -6.73 6.68 16.93
CA GLY A 257 -7.51 7.86 16.55
C GLY A 257 -6.67 9.06 16.07
N LYS A 258 -5.34 8.98 16.15
CA LYS A 258 -4.44 10.03 15.66
C LYS A 258 -4.20 9.85 14.16
N MET A 259 -4.53 10.89 13.38
CA MET A 259 -4.43 10.86 11.92
C MET A 259 -3.29 11.75 11.44
N TYR A 260 -2.20 11.11 10.99
CA TYR A 260 -1.02 11.79 10.46
C TYR A 260 -0.74 11.37 9.01
N PRO A 261 -1.48 11.92 8.03
CA PRO A 261 -1.36 11.51 6.63
C PRO A 261 -0.08 12.02 5.98
N LEU A 262 0.57 11.12 5.25
CA LEU A 262 1.76 11.35 4.44
C LEU A 262 1.57 10.74 3.06
N GLY A 263 2.24 11.31 2.07
CA GLY A 263 2.23 10.79 0.70
C GLY A 263 2.83 9.39 0.63
N LEU A 264 2.34 8.59 -0.33
CA LEU A 264 2.82 7.23 -0.55
C LEU A 264 4.20 7.24 -1.21
N SER A 265 4.91 6.12 -1.07
CA SER A 265 6.16 5.84 -1.78
C SER A 265 6.02 4.59 -2.64
N ILE A 266 6.48 4.69 -3.88
CA ILE A 266 6.42 3.64 -4.89
C ILE A 266 7.83 3.20 -5.25
N SER A 267 8.02 1.88 -5.37
CA SER A 267 9.20 1.29 -6.00
C SER A 267 8.91 0.73 -7.38
N ASP A 268 9.95 0.65 -8.21
CA ASP A 268 9.91 -0.17 -9.42
C ASP A 268 9.97 -1.67 -9.09
N LYS A 269 9.84 -2.52 -10.11
CA LYS A 269 9.91 -3.99 -9.98
C LYS A 269 11.24 -4.51 -9.43
N LEU A 270 12.32 -3.72 -9.49
CA LEU A 270 13.64 -4.07 -8.97
C LEU A 270 13.84 -3.57 -7.52
N GLY A 271 12.86 -2.87 -6.96
CA GLY A 271 12.91 -2.30 -5.61
C GLY A 271 13.56 -0.91 -5.54
N ASN A 272 13.85 -0.26 -6.67
CA ASN A 272 14.39 1.10 -6.69
C ASN A 272 13.29 2.15 -6.52
N PRO A 273 13.60 3.35 -5.99
CA PRO A 273 12.62 4.41 -5.85
C PRO A 273 12.09 4.92 -7.19
N PHE A 274 10.77 4.97 -7.36
CA PHE A 274 10.13 5.61 -8.50
C PHE A 274 10.03 7.13 -8.31
N LYS A 275 11.15 7.83 -8.54
CA LYS A 275 11.29 9.28 -8.28
C LYS A 275 10.24 10.16 -8.96
N ASN A 276 9.83 9.83 -10.20
CA ASN A 276 8.83 10.64 -10.92
C ASN A 276 7.50 10.79 -10.19
N TYR A 277 7.15 9.82 -9.33
CA TYR A 277 6.02 9.89 -8.41
C TYR A 277 6.46 10.36 -7.02
N ASN A 278 7.48 9.72 -6.43
CA ASN A 278 7.85 9.93 -5.03
C ASN A 278 8.25 11.38 -4.71
N ASP A 279 8.88 12.06 -5.66
CA ASP A 279 9.30 13.47 -5.48
C ASP A 279 8.10 14.43 -5.39
N TYR A 280 6.90 13.96 -5.76
CA TYR A 280 5.65 14.74 -5.82
C TYR A 280 4.49 14.05 -5.07
N SER A 281 4.77 13.00 -4.28
CA SER A 281 3.72 12.20 -3.65
C SER A 281 2.91 12.96 -2.60
N TYR A 282 3.41 14.10 -2.15
CA TYR A 282 2.73 15.02 -1.24
C TYR A 282 1.43 15.63 -1.81
N PHE A 283 1.23 15.62 -3.14
CA PHE A 283 -0.07 15.89 -3.77
C PHE A 283 -0.58 14.73 -4.63
N LEU A 284 0.30 13.90 -5.21
CA LEU A 284 -0.13 12.77 -6.05
C LEU A 284 -0.82 11.65 -5.24
N SER A 285 -0.66 11.61 -3.92
CA SER A 285 -1.46 10.73 -3.06
C SER A 285 -2.90 11.18 -2.87
N THR A 286 -3.18 12.48 -3.07
CA THR A 286 -4.53 13.06 -3.01
C THR A 286 -5.26 12.83 -4.32
N ASP A 287 -4.60 13.10 -5.45
CA ASP A 287 -5.16 12.89 -6.79
C ASP A 287 -4.04 12.71 -7.84
N GLY A 288 -3.52 11.49 -7.95
CA GLY A 288 -2.41 11.14 -8.83
C GLY A 288 -2.80 10.14 -9.91
N CYS A 289 -2.06 10.16 -11.02
CA CYS A 289 -2.19 9.15 -12.07
C CYS A 289 -0.81 8.78 -12.63
N VAL A 290 -0.49 7.49 -12.59
CA VAL A 290 0.65 6.88 -13.28
C VAL A 290 0.10 6.10 -14.47
N LYS A 291 0.55 6.46 -15.66
CA LYS A 291 0.25 5.74 -16.90
C LYS A 291 1.35 4.73 -17.21
N THR A 292 1.08 3.89 -18.20
CA THR A 292 2.05 2.96 -18.78
C THR A 292 3.38 3.64 -19.11
N ASN A 293 4.47 2.89 -19.08
CA ASN A 293 5.83 3.40 -19.20
C ASN A 293 6.20 4.41 -18.10
N LEU A 294 5.56 4.32 -16.93
CA LEU A 294 5.89 5.10 -15.74
C LEU A 294 5.80 6.63 -15.96
N THR A 295 4.84 7.06 -16.77
CA THR A 295 4.55 8.49 -16.99
C THR A 295 3.58 9.00 -15.93
N VAL A 296 3.89 10.12 -15.28
CA VAL A 296 3.07 10.68 -14.20
C VAL A 296 2.40 11.96 -14.66
N ASN A 297 1.08 12.08 -14.46
CA ASN A 297 0.40 13.35 -14.70
C ASN A 297 0.47 14.23 -13.45
N ARG A 298 1.14 15.38 -13.54
CA ARG A 298 1.33 16.32 -12.43
C ARG A 298 0.50 17.57 -12.66
N ASN A 299 -0.82 17.45 -12.61
CA ASN A 299 -1.71 18.60 -12.69
C ASN A 299 -2.13 18.99 -11.27
N HIS A 300 -1.57 20.06 -10.74
CA HIS A 300 -1.83 20.48 -9.35
C HIS A 300 -1.41 21.93 -9.11
N SER A 301 -1.94 22.59 -8.08
CA SER A 301 -1.51 23.93 -7.66
C SER A 301 -1.15 23.93 -6.18
N ILE A 302 0.06 24.40 -5.86
CA ILE A 302 0.56 24.48 -4.49
C ILE A 302 0.57 25.95 -4.07
N HIS A 303 -0.09 26.26 -2.95
CA HIS A 303 0.03 27.56 -2.32
C HIS A 303 1.39 27.71 -1.63
N THR A 304 2.06 28.86 -1.80
CA THR A 304 3.39 29.12 -1.22
C THR A 304 3.36 29.51 0.26
N GLY A 305 2.30 29.14 0.98
CA GLY A 305 2.23 29.32 2.42
C GLY A 305 3.24 28.42 3.12
N SER A 306 3.70 28.82 4.31
CA SER A 306 4.64 28.04 5.10
C SER A 306 4.26 28.00 6.57
N PHE A 307 4.78 27.00 7.28
CA PHE A 307 4.87 27.06 8.72
C PHE A 307 5.99 28.05 9.11
N GLU A 308 5.94 28.55 10.35
CA GLU A 308 6.87 29.55 10.87
C GLU A 308 8.13 28.91 11.45
N SER A 309 7.97 27.76 12.11
CA SER A 309 9.09 27.03 12.73
C SER A 309 8.79 25.55 12.92
N ILE A 310 9.85 24.77 13.12
CA ILE A 310 9.78 23.40 13.62
C ILE A 310 10.45 23.38 14.99
N VAL A 311 9.77 22.85 15.99
CA VAL A 311 10.32 22.68 17.34
C VAL A 311 10.58 21.19 17.58
N PRO A 312 11.83 20.81 17.90
CA PRO A 312 12.17 19.43 18.25
C PRO A 312 11.99 19.20 19.75
N MET A 313 11.54 17.99 20.11
CA MET A 313 11.33 17.55 21.49
C MET A 313 11.76 16.08 21.63
N GLU A 314 12.25 15.66 22.79
CA GLU A 314 12.40 14.23 23.05
C GLU A 314 11.01 13.58 23.12
N ASN A 315 10.88 12.37 22.58
CA ASN A 315 9.65 11.60 22.59
C ASN A 315 9.89 10.20 23.19
N ASP A 316 9.17 9.90 24.27
CA ASP A 316 9.23 8.61 24.97
C ASP A 316 8.53 7.49 24.19
N ASP A 317 7.56 7.83 23.34
CA ASP A 317 6.79 6.84 22.58
C ASP A 317 7.56 6.30 21.35
N VAL A 318 8.72 6.87 21.06
CA VAL A 318 9.56 6.51 19.92
C VAL A 318 10.92 6.07 20.44
N VAL A 319 11.37 4.88 20.07
CA VAL A 319 12.70 4.40 20.48
C VAL A 319 13.77 4.93 19.51
N TRP A 320 14.79 5.61 20.04
CA TRP A 320 15.96 6.02 19.25
C TRP A 320 16.86 4.81 18.95
N ARG A 321 17.07 4.55 17.67
CA ARG A 321 17.78 3.36 17.16
C ARG A 321 19.18 3.67 16.61
N LYS A 322 19.57 4.95 16.54
CA LYS A 322 20.92 5.34 16.09
C LYS A 322 21.87 5.48 17.29
N ALA A 323 23.16 5.62 17.02
CA ALA A 323 24.15 5.88 18.06
C ALA A 323 23.78 7.13 18.89
N ALA A 324 23.94 7.06 20.20
CA ALA A 324 23.74 8.21 21.07
C ALA A 324 24.69 9.37 20.70
N GLY A 325 24.24 10.59 20.95
CA GLY A 325 25.00 11.81 20.67
C GLY A 325 24.11 13.04 20.46
N SER A 326 24.74 14.17 20.21
CA SER A 326 24.02 15.38 19.80
C SER A 326 23.84 15.38 18.29
N TYR A 327 22.64 15.71 17.84
CA TYR A 327 22.26 15.82 16.44
C TYR A 327 21.72 17.21 16.18
N THR A 328 22.34 17.92 15.25
CA THR A 328 21.88 19.24 14.80
C THR A 328 21.01 19.07 13.56
N TYR A 329 19.80 19.63 13.60
CA TYR A 329 18.79 19.51 12.56
C TYR A 329 18.57 20.84 11.84
N THR A 330 18.35 20.74 10.53
CA THR A 330 17.89 21.81 9.64
C THR A 330 16.81 21.27 8.72
N TYR A 331 16.08 22.14 8.05
CA TYR A 331 15.05 21.73 7.10
C TYR A 331 14.97 22.62 5.86
N GLN A 332 14.31 22.08 4.83
CA GLN A 332 13.91 22.79 3.61
C GLN A 332 12.46 22.43 3.27
N MET A 333 11.71 23.38 2.72
CA MET A 333 10.40 23.13 2.12
C MET A 333 10.52 23.22 0.61
N ILE A 334 10.35 22.10 -0.08
CA ILE A 334 10.65 21.94 -1.49
C ILE A 334 9.35 21.67 -2.26
N CYS A 335 9.09 22.48 -3.30
CA CYS A 335 8.01 22.22 -4.24
C CYS A 335 8.48 21.30 -5.37
N ASP A 336 9.64 21.60 -5.96
CA ASP A 336 10.15 20.83 -7.08
C ASP A 336 11.66 20.67 -6.94
N ILE A 337 12.10 19.46 -6.60
CA ILE A 337 13.53 19.13 -6.47
C ILE A 337 14.25 19.35 -7.79
N ASN A 338 13.67 18.88 -8.89
CA ASN A 338 14.31 18.86 -10.22
C ASN A 338 14.50 20.27 -10.77
N ARG A 339 13.58 21.19 -10.43
CA ARG A 339 13.64 22.60 -10.85
C ARG A 339 14.20 23.54 -9.79
N ASN A 340 14.63 23.00 -8.65
CA ASN A 340 15.17 23.78 -7.55
C ASN A 340 14.21 24.90 -7.09
N ILE A 341 12.95 24.54 -6.86
CA ILE A 341 11.90 25.45 -6.38
C ILE A 341 11.60 25.17 -4.91
N GLN A 342 11.75 26.18 -4.07
CA GLN A 342 11.62 26.06 -2.61
C GLN A 342 10.77 27.18 -2.03
N ILE A 343 9.95 26.86 -1.03
CA ILE A 343 9.23 27.85 -0.22
C ILE A 343 10.16 28.36 0.88
N ILE A 344 10.81 27.44 1.59
CA ILE A 344 11.78 27.73 2.64
C ILE A 344 13.12 27.11 2.24
N PRO A 345 14.17 27.92 1.97
CA PRO A 345 15.55 27.45 1.88
C PRO A 345 16.03 26.83 3.19
N THR A 346 17.29 26.39 3.26
CA THR A 346 17.82 25.78 4.48
C THR A 346 17.62 26.68 5.71
N SER A 347 16.83 26.20 6.67
CA SER A 347 16.55 26.87 7.93
C SER A 347 16.94 25.98 9.12
N SER A 348 17.36 26.61 10.21
CA SER A 348 17.74 25.90 11.45
C SER A 348 16.50 25.39 12.20
N ILE A 349 16.62 24.21 12.80
CA ILE A 349 15.69 23.71 13.82
C ILE A 349 16.35 23.84 15.19
N GLY A 350 17.52 23.22 15.37
CA GLY A 350 18.23 23.18 16.65
C GLY A 350 18.98 21.87 16.85
N THR A 351 19.56 21.70 18.04
CA THR A 351 20.34 20.51 18.41
C THR A 351 19.63 19.72 19.49
N MET A 352 19.54 18.40 19.31
CA MET A 352 18.96 17.45 20.26
C MET A 352 20.04 16.49 20.76
N LYS A 353 20.09 16.24 22.07
CA LYS A 353 20.99 15.25 22.68
C LYS A 353 20.24 13.94 22.89
N LEU A 354 20.47 12.96 22.01
CA LEU A 354 19.67 11.74 21.94
C LEU A 354 20.43 10.55 22.53
N THR A 355 19.71 9.76 23.32
CA THR A 355 20.25 8.56 23.98
C THR A 355 19.36 7.35 23.70
N LYS A 356 18.12 7.36 24.21
CA LYS A 356 17.13 6.27 24.04
C LYS A 356 15.79 6.74 23.48
N LYS A 357 15.43 8.01 23.71
CA LYS A 357 14.17 8.62 23.27
C LYS A 357 14.32 9.17 21.86
N GLY A 358 13.33 8.96 21.02
CA GLY A 358 13.25 9.52 19.67
C GLY A 358 12.97 11.02 19.68
N VAL A 359 12.72 11.59 18.50
CA VAL A 359 12.41 13.02 18.35
C VAL A 359 10.97 13.19 17.86
N LEU A 360 10.21 14.04 18.53
CA LEU A 360 8.99 14.64 18.00
C LEU A 360 9.33 16.01 17.42
N PHE A 361 8.99 16.23 16.15
CA PHE A 361 8.99 17.54 15.54
C PHE A 361 7.57 18.07 15.46
N VAL A 362 7.34 19.25 16.04
CA VAL A 362 6.06 19.97 15.95
C VAL A 362 6.22 21.13 14.98
N LEU A 363 5.40 21.14 13.93
CA LEU A 363 5.37 22.21 12.92
C LEU A 363 4.41 23.31 13.41
N TYR A 364 4.96 24.46 13.78
CA TYR A 364 4.21 25.64 14.26
C TYR A 364 4.01 26.67 13.16
N GLY A 365 2.81 27.25 13.08
CA GLY A 365 2.50 28.33 12.16
C GLY A 365 1.05 28.32 11.70
N ASN A 366 0.80 29.00 10.59
CA ASN A 366 -0.54 29.32 10.10
C ASN A 366 -1.44 28.07 9.95
N THR A 367 -2.64 28.15 10.50
CA THR A 367 -3.58 27.03 10.61
C THR A 367 -4.28 26.68 9.30
N THR A 368 -4.11 27.49 8.25
CA THR A 368 -4.82 27.37 6.95
C THR A 368 -4.02 26.68 5.83
N PHE A 369 -2.84 26.11 6.12
CA PHE A 369 -2.05 25.43 5.10
C PHE A 369 -2.57 24.01 4.85
N GLU A 370 -2.99 23.73 3.62
CA GLU A 370 -3.06 22.38 3.06
C GLU A 370 -1.61 21.89 3.03
N ASN A 371 -1.17 21.08 4.00
CA ASN A 371 0.24 20.70 4.19
C ASN A 371 0.81 19.84 3.04
N GLN A 372 0.54 20.12 1.78
CA GLN A 372 1.01 19.40 0.59
C GLN A 372 2.33 19.99 0.12
N ILE A 373 3.42 19.53 0.71
CA ILE A 373 4.79 19.94 0.37
C ILE A 373 5.77 18.83 0.68
N LEU A 374 6.91 18.81 -0.01
CA LEU A 374 8.02 17.96 0.37
C LEU A 374 8.85 18.66 1.46
N LEU A 375 8.85 18.10 2.67
CA LEU A 375 9.73 18.52 3.74
C LEU A 375 11.02 17.69 3.68
N ARG A 376 12.15 18.35 3.47
CA ARG A 376 13.46 17.73 3.66
C ARG A 376 13.99 18.06 5.03
N LEU A 377 14.19 17.05 5.88
CA LEU A 377 14.97 17.20 7.11
C LEU A 377 16.42 16.83 6.80
N ILE A 378 17.36 17.59 7.34
CA ILE A 378 18.80 17.34 7.23
C ILE A 378 19.34 17.34 8.65
N ARG A 379 20.17 16.34 8.98
CA ARG A 379 20.82 16.26 10.28
C ARG A 379 22.31 15.98 10.16
N GLN A 380 23.04 16.41 11.17
CA GLN A 380 24.44 16.08 11.36
C GLN A 380 24.67 15.73 12.82
N LYS A 381 25.35 14.62 13.07
CA LYS A 381 25.82 14.26 14.41
C LYS A 381 27.07 15.08 14.75
N ASP A 382 27.21 15.51 15.99
CA ASP A 382 28.39 16.26 16.45
C ASP A 382 29.69 15.57 16.01
N ARG A 383 30.58 16.33 15.36
CA ARG A 383 31.91 15.92 14.88
C ARG A 383 31.91 14.92 13.71
N ASP A 384 30.74 14.45 13.25
CA ASP A 384 30.66 13.66 12.02
C ASP A 384 30.82 14.60 10.81
N THR A 385 31.50 14.10 9.77
CA THR A 385 31.73 14.84 8.52
C THR A 385 30.63 14.64 7.49
N VAL A 386 29.76 13.65 7.71
CA VAL A 386 28.69 13.27 6.80
C VAL A 386 27.35 13.68 7.41
N SER A 387 26.61 14.52 6.70
CA SER A 387 25.21 14.80 7.04
C SER A 387 24.31 13.68 6.50
N GLU A 388 23.08 13.62 6.99
CA GLU A 388 22.03 12.75 6.46
C GLU A 388 20.81 13.59 6.12
N TYR A 389 19.98 13.11 5.19
CA TYR A 389 18.68 13.71 4.90
C TYR A 389 17.57 12.68 4.77
N VAL A 390 16.34 13.14 4.95
CA VAL A 390 15.13 12.40 4.67
C VAL A 390 14.12 13.36 4.00
N ASP A 391 13.45 12.87 2.97
CA ASP A 391 12.37 13.58 2.29
C ASP A 391 11.03 13.00 2.74
N ILE A 392 10.17 13.87 3.23
CA ILE A 392 8.89 13.52 3.84
C ILE A 392 7.78 14.23 3.07
N PRO A 393 6.91 13.50 2.35
CA PRO A 393 5.79 14.07 1.63
C PRO A 393 4.66 14.39 2.60
N LEU A 394 4.56 15.64 3.03
CA LEU A 394 3.49 16.06 3.94
C LEU A 394 2.16 16.09 3.18
N CYS A 395 1.07 15.59 3.78
CA CYS A 395 -0.27 15.60 3.20
C CYS A 395 -1.35 16.07 4.19
N GLY A 396 -0.97 16.88 5.18
CA GLY A 396 -1.88 17.31 6.27
C GLY A 396 -1.24 17.24 7.65
N ASN A 397 -0.15 16.49 7.79
CA ASN A 397 0.50 16.24 9.07
C ASN A 397 1.29 17.45 9.64
N ARG A 398 1.27 17.62 10.97
CA ARG A 398 2.04 18.63 11.73
C ARG A 398 2.99 18.05 12.78
N MET A 399 2.98 16.74 12.97
CA MET A 399 3.79 16.04 13.96
C MET A 399 4.60 14.94 13.28
N LEU A 400 5.92 15.01 13.36
CA LEU A 400 6.82 14.01 12.77
C LEU A 400 7.61 13.32 13.87
N HIS A 401 7.85 12.02 13.70
CA HIS A 401 8.48 11.16 14.70
C HIS A 401 9.72 10.53 14.08
N ASP A 402 10.90 10.88 14.59
CA ASP A 402 12.21 10.36 14.16
C ASP A 402 12.71 9.33 15.18
N ASN A 403 12.91 8.10 14.72
CA ASN A 403 13.47 7.02 15.51
C ASN A 403 14.98 6.83 15.27
N GLY A 404 15.62 7.75 14.55
CA GLY A 404 17.04 7.71 14.24
C GLY A 404 17.39 6.93 12.97
N VAL A 405 16.50 6.07 12.49
CA VAL A 405 16.68 5.31 11.24
C VAL A 405 15.75 5.82 10.15
N SER A 406 14.53 6.23 10.54
CA SER A 406 13.52 6.79 9.65
C SER A 406 12.68 7.84 10.37
N VAL A 407 11.98 8.65 9.59
CA VAL A 407 10.88 9.49 10.06
C VAL A 407 9.60 8.93 9.45
N HIS A 408 8.71 8.35 10.26
CA HIS A 408 7.46 7.71 9.79
C HIS A 408 7.68 6.67 8.66
N GLY A 409 8.76 5.88 8.77
CA GLY A 409 9.15 4.88 7.78
C GLY A 409 9.83 5.44 6.52
N PHE A 410 10.03 6.76 6.41
CA PHE A 410 10.90 7.36 5.39
C PHE A 410 12.35 7.36 5.87
N MET A 411 13.21 6.64 5.16
CA MET A 411 14.58 6.37 5.61
C MET A 411 15.49 7.59 5.52
N TRP A 412 16.32 7.79 6.54
CA TRP A 412 17.48 8.67 6.45
C TRP A 412 18.50 8.11 5.46
N LYS A 413 19.09 8.99 4.65
CA LYS A 413 20.07 8.68 3.61
C LYS A 413 21.31 9.54 3.78
N SER A 414 22.47 9.01 3.39
CA SER A 414 23.72 9.78 3.37
C SER A 414 23.59 11.03 2.50
N TYR A 415 24.00 12.17 3.03
CA TYR A 415 24.05 13.45 2.33
C TYR A 415 25.43 13.61 1.68
N THR A 416 25.65 12.92 0.55
CA THR A 416 26.86 13.11 -0.26
C THR A 416 26.63 14.29 -1.22
N ALA A 417 27.36 15.37 -0.99
CA ALA A 417 27.30 16.62 -1.74
C ALA A 417 27.55 16.45 -3.26
N PRO A 418 27.16 17.45 -4.08
CA PRO A 418 26.56 18.72 -3.70
C PRO A 418 25.08 18.79 -4.16
N VAL A 419 24.15 19.48 -3.50
CA VAL A 419 24.22 20.71 -2.72
C VAL A 419 22.95 20.75 -1.86
N PRO A 420 22.90 21.45 -0.71
CA PRO A 420 21.65 22.16 -0.41
C PRO A 420 21.31 22.98 -1.65
N LEU A 421 20.21 22.62 -2.32
CA LEU A 421 19.66 23.26 -3.51
C LEU A 421 20.11 24.74 -3.62
N SER A 422 21.17 25.01 -4.38
CA SER A 422 21.85 26.30 -4.36
C SER A 422 21.14 27.28 -5.29
N ASN A 423 20.98 28.54 -4.85
CA ASN A 423 20.21 29.56 -5.56
C ASN A 423 18.78 29.11 -5.93
N PRO A 424 17.95 28.73 -4.94
CA PRO A 424 16.60 28.25 -5.21
C PRO A 424 15.72 29.34 -5.80
N THR A 425 14.78 28.95 -6.66
CA THR A 425 13.67 29.82 -7.03
C THR A 425 12.67 29.83 -5.88
N ILE A 426 12.42 31.01 -5.31
CA ILE A 426 11.42 31.22 -4.25
C ILE A 426 10.14 31.77 -4.89
N PRO A 427 9.08 30.95 -5.00
CA PRO A 427 7.81 31.36 -5.58
C PRO A 427 7.01 32.23 -4.61
N VAL A 428 6.10 33.05 -5.15
CA VAL A 428 5.15 33.85 -4.38
C VAL A 428 3.73 33.58 -4.87
N GLY A 429 2.82 33.29 -3.96
CA GLY A 429 1.42 33.02 -4.24
C GLY A 429 1.18 31.54 -4.47
N ALA A 430 1.50 31.05 -5.67
CA ALA A 430 1.31 29.66 -6.05
C ALA A 430 2.38 29.13 -7.00
N VAL A 431 2.53 27.80 -7.02
CA VAL A 431 3.24 27.01 -8.03
C VAL A 431 2.21 26.14 -8.74
N GLU A 432 2.03 26.31 -10.05
CA GLU A 432 1.08 25.52 -10.82
C GLU A 432 1.82 24.50 -11.67
N PHE A 433 1.43 23.23 -11.57
CA PHE A 433 1.94 22.15 -12.40
C PHE A 433 0.92 21.80 -13.49
N SER A 434 1.43 21.59 -14.70
CA SER A 434 0.64 21.18 -15.87
C SER A 434 1.46 20.16 -16.67
N GLY A 435 1.16 18.87 -16.48
CA GLY A 435 1.95 17.77 -17.02
C GLY A 435 3.39 17.84 -16.51
N ASP A 436 4.36 17.90 -17.42
CA ASP A 436 5.77 18.05 -17.04
C ASP A 436 6.19 19.50 -16.82
N ASN A 437 5.34 20.50 -17.05
CA ASN A 437 5.69 21.91 -16.88
C ASN A 437 5.25 22.45 -15.51
N CYS A 438 5.91 23.52 -15.04
CA CYS A 438 5.43 24.30 -13.91
C CYS A 438 5.49 25.81 -14.18
N SER A 439 4.52 26.56 -13.69
CA SER A 439 4.48 28.02 -13.69
C SER A 439 4.74 28.54 -12.27
N VAL A 440 5.54 29.59 -12.14
CA VAL A 440 5.80 30.26 -10.85
C VAL A 440 5.83 31.77 -11.03
N LYS A 441 5.22 32.49 -10.09
CA LYS A 441 5.46 33.93 -9.95
C LYS A 441 6.63 34.15 -9.00
N LYS A 442 7.69 34.79 -9.48
CA LYS A 442 8.89 35.05 -8.67
C LYS A 442 8.72 36.34 -7.85
N CYS A 443 9.26 36.34 -6.62
CA CYS A 443 9.49 37.59 -5.90
C CYS A 443 10.58 38.39 -6.64
N LEU A 444 10.23 39.55 -7.21
CA LEU A 444 11.21 40.49 -7.76
C LEU A 444 11.94 41.18 -6.59
N GLN A 445 13.00 40.57 -6.07
CA GLN A 445 13.83 41.16 -5.01
C GLN A 445 14.66 42.38 -5.48
N THR A 446 14.50 42.84 -6.73
CA THR A 446 15.39 43.84 -7.37
C THR A 446 14.87 45.28 -7.41
N TYR A 447 13.63 45.59 -6.99
CA TYR A 447 13.09 46.95 -7.15
C TYR A 447 13.25 47.90 -5.94
N TYR A 448 13.63 47.41 -4.76
CA TYR A 448 13.79 48.29 -3.58
C TYR A 448 15.20 48.85 -3.36
N ARG A 449 16.24 48.35 -4.05
CA ARG A 449 17.63 48.87 -3.90
C ARG A 449 17.97 50.07 -4.80
N LYS A 450 17.08 50.53 -5.70
CA LYS A 450 17.35 51.67 -6.60
C LYS A 450 16.65 52.98 -6.22
N LEU A 451 15.81 53.00 -5.18
CA LEU A 451 15.14 54.23 -4.72
C LEU A 451 15.75 54.85 -3.45
N ALA A 452 16.67 54.15 -2.76
CA ALA A 452 17.31 54.65 -1.54
C ALA A 452 18.64 55.42 -1.77
N SER A 453 19.12 55.55 -3.02
CA SER A 453 20.40 56.21 -3.33
C SER A 453 20.29 57.54 -4.09
N ARG A 454 19.09 58.08 -4.33
CA ARG A 454 18.94 59.46 -4.80
C ARG A 454 18.71 60.41 -3.61
N ARG A 455 19.77 60.63 -2.84
CA ARG A 455 19.95 61.92 -2.15
C ARG A 455 20.08 62.97 -3.24
N TYR A 456 19.04 63.78 -3.43
CA TYR A 456 19.18 65.05 -4.13
C TYR A 456 19.96 65.99 -3.20
N TYR A 457 21.21 66.27 -3.57
CA TYR A 457 21.83 67.56 -3.29
C TYR A 457 21.34 68.50 -4.38
N PHE A 458 20.59 69.53 -4.00
CA PHE A 458 20.81 70.96 -4.26
C PHE A 458 19.82 71.76 -3.41
#